data_AF-A0A1S3QCJ8-F1
#
_entry.id   AF-A0A1S3QCJ8-F1
#
_cell.length_a   1.000
_cell.length_b   1.000
_cell.length_c   1.000
_cell.angle_alpha   90.00
_cell.angle_beta   90.00
_cell.angle_gamma   90.00
#
_symmetry.space_group_name_H-M   'P 1'
#
loop_
_entity.id
_entity.type
_entity.pdbx_description
1 polymer ?
#
loop_
_entity_poly.entity_id
_entity_poly.type
_entity_poly.pdbx_seq_one_letter_code
_entity_poly.pdbx_strand_id
1 'polypeptide(L)'
;MIVYLNGATSRKKMPSVGWLRKCYQQIDRRLRKNLKSLIIVHPSWFIRTLLALTKPFISSKFSQKIQFVFNLTDLSVLVPMEYVSIPDCIKE
;
A
#
# COMPACT_ATOMS: atom_id res chain seq x y z
N MET A 1 -6.72 9.47 -3.31
CA MET A 1 -6.57 8.27 -2.45
C MET A 1 -5.99 7.17 -3.32
N ILE A 2 -5.09 6.33 -2.81
CA ILE A 2 -4.48 5.24 -3.59
C ILE A 2 -4.74 3.92 -2.86
N VAL A 3 -5.21 2.92 -3.59
CA VAL A 3 -5.41 1.56 -3.09
C VAL A 3 -4.39 0.65 -3.76
N TYR A 4 -3.51 0.06 -2.96
CA TYR A 4 -2.58 -0.98 -3.38
C TYR A 4 -3.17 -2.33 -3.02
N LEU A 5 -3.57 -3.06 -4.05
CA LEU A 5 -4.08 -4.41 -3.94
C LEU A 5 -2.91 -5.38 -4.11
N ASN A 6 -2.50 -6.05 -3.03
CA ASN A 6 -1.45 -7.05 -3.11
C ASN A 6 -2.03 -8.38 -3.62
N GLY A 7 -2.22 -8.49 -4.93
CA GLY A 7 -2.67 -9.74 -5.56
C GLY A 7 -1.54 -10.76 -5.64
N ALA A 8 -1.47 -11.64 -4.65
CA ALA A 8 -0.67 -12.87 -4.66
C ALA A 8 0.76 -12.73 -5.23
N THR A 9 1.45 -11.62 -4.92
CA THR A 9 2.81 -11.39 -5.41
C THR A 9 3.74 -12.47 -4.86
N SER A 10 4.23 -13.36 -5.74
CA SER A 10 5.19 -14.41 -5.38
C SER A 10 6.41 -13.80 -4.67
N ARG A 11 6.94 -14.47 -3.64
CA ARG A 11 8.07 -13.99 -2.79
C ARG A 11 9.27 -13.48 -3.60
N LYS A 12 9.50 -13.99 -4.81
CA LYS A 12 10.57 -13.54 -5.73
C LYS A 12 10.36 -12.15 -6.33
N LYS A 13 9.12 -11.65 -6.37
CA LYS A 13 8.75 -10.32 -6.86
C LYS A 13 8.54 -9.31 -5.71
N MET A 14 8.81 -9.71 -4.46
CA MET A 14 8.66 -8.83 -3.32
C MET A 14 9.74 -7.74 -3.34
N PRO A 15 9.36 -6.47 -3.14
CA PRO A 15 10.31 -5.37 -3.16
C PRO A 15 11.25 -5.42 -1.95
N SER A 16 12.50 -5.02 -2.13
CA SER A 16 13.46 -4.87 -1.05
C SER A 16 13.35 -3.50 -0.36
N VAL A 17 14.02 -3.31 0.78
CA VAL A 17 14.06 -2.03 1.53
C VAL A 17 14.56 -0.90 0.62
N GLY A 18 15.61 -1.19 -0.15
CA GLY A 18 16.19 -0.25 -1.12
C GLY A 18 15.24 0.07 -2.26
N TRP A 19 14.47 -0.91 -2.74
CA TRP A 19 13.43 -0.67 -3.75
C TRP A 19 12.34 0.25 -3.21
N LEU A 20 11.84 0.04 -2.00
CA LEU A 20 10.84 0.94 -1.40
C LEU A 20 11.37 2.34 -1.19
N ARG A 21 12.62 2.49 -0.75
CA ARG A 21 13.25 3.80 -0.61
C ARG A 21 13.31 4.53 -1.96
N LYS A 22 13.77 3.84 -3.02
CA LYS A 22 13.81 4.40 -4.38
C LYS A 22 12.41 4.71 -4.90
N CYS A 23 11.45 3.81 -4.71
CA CYS A 23 10.05 4.02 -5.07
C CYS A 23 9.49 5.27 -4.38
N TYR A 24 9.66 5.40 -3.06
CA TYR A 24 9.25 6.61 -2.33
C TYR A 24 9.93 7.88 -2.84
N GLN A 25 11.22 7.82 -3.22
CA GLN A 25 11.93 8.94 -3.81
C GLN A 25 11.42 9.31 -5.21
N GLN A 26 11.06 8.32 -6.02
CA GLN A 26 10.50 8.50 -7.36
C GLN A 26 9.04 8.97 -7.36
N ILE A 27 8.27 8.66 -6.32
CA ILE A 27 6.90 9.20 -6.20
C ILE A 27 6.99 10.73 -6.16
N ASP A 28 6.31 11.40 -7.07
CA ASP A 28 6.36 12.86 -7.13
C ASP A 28 5.93 13.52 -5.82
N ARG A 29 6.60 14.63 -5.46
CA ARG A 29 6.27 15.40 -4.25
C ARG A 29 4.81 15.84 -4.23
N ARG A 30 4.24 16.13 -5.41
CA ARG A 30 2.82 16.48 -5.59
C ARG A 30 1.91 15.32 -5.18
N LEU A 31 2.24 14.10 -5.58
CA LEU A 31 1.45 12.92 -5.21
C LEU A 31 1.53 12.68 -3.70
N ARG A 32 2.73 12.72 -3.09
CA ARG A 32 2.89 12.52 -1.64
C ARG A 32 2.09 13.52 -0.79
N LYS A 33 1.99 14.78 -1.25
CA LYS A 33 1.23 15.83 -0.56
C LYS A 33 -0.28 15.65 -0.71
N ASN A 34 -0.77 15.43 -1.94
CA ASN A 34 -2.20 15.33 -2.24
C ASN A 34 -2.81 13.96 -1.92
N LEU A 35 -1.99 12.94 -1.63
CA LEU A 35 -2.47 11.63 -1.25
C LEU A 35 -3.18 11.71 0.11
N LYS A 36 -4.49 11.40 0.13
CA LYS A 36 -5.32 11.39 1.35
C LYS A 36 -5.06 10.17 2.22
N SER A 37 -5.07 8.98 1.61
CA SER A 37 -4.79 7.69 2.24
C SER A 37 -4.19 6.73 1.21
N LEU A 38 -3.30 5.85 1.67
CA LEU A 38 -2.68 4.74 0.95
C LEU A 38 -3.16 3.45 1.62
N ILE A 39 -4.13 2.77 1.02
CA ILE A 39 -4.64 1.50 1.57
C ILE A 39 -3.87 0.34 0.97
N ILE A 40 -3.32 -0.52 1.82
CA ILE A 40 -2.66 -1.77 1.43
C ILE A 40 -3.58 -2.92 1.80
N VAL A 41 -4.11 -3.60 0.80
CA VAL A 41 -5.04 -4.72 0.94
C VAL A 41 -4.26 -6.04 0.92
N HIS A 42 -4.61 -6.97 1.81
CA HIS A 42 -3.88 -8.22 2.06
C HIS A 42 -2.37 -8.01 2.32
N PRO A 43 -2.00 -7.20 3.33
CA PRO A 43 -0.60 -7.00 3.66
C PRO A 43 0.02 -8.30 4.17
N SER A 44 1.00 -8.82 3.43
CA SER A 44 1.85 -9.90 3.93
C SER A 44 2.69 -9.42 5.13
N TRP A 45 3.03 -10.33 6.04
CA TRP A 45 3.94 -10.07 7.16
C TRP A 45 5.24 -9.39 6.70
N PHE A 46 5.75 -9.80 5.53
CA PHE A 46 6.93 -9.18 4.93
C PHE A 46 6.75 -7.68 4.63
N ILE A 47 5.64 -7.28 4.00
CA ILE A 47 5.37 -5.86 3.66
C ILE A 47 5.23 -5.02 4.93
N ARG A 48 4.64 -5.57 6.00
CA ARG A 48 4.54 -4.88 7.29
C ARG A 48 5.91 -4.60 7.89
N THR A 49 6.75 -5.63 7.98
CA THR A 49 8.13 -5.50 8.48
C THR A 49 8.93 -4.54 7.62
N LEU A 50 8.80 -4.65 6.30
CA LEU A 50 9.49 -3.83 5.34
C LEU A 50 9.10 -2.33 5.43
N LEU A 51 7.81 -2.03 5.59
CA LEU A 51 7.32 -0.68 5.83
C LEU A 51 7.77 -0.13 7.19
N ALA A 52 7.83 -0.98 8.22
CA ALA A 52 8.37 -0.61 9.52
C ALA A 52 9.87 -0.26 9.44
N LEU A 53 10.66 -1.03 8.69
CA LEU A 53 12.08 -0.77 8.46
C LEU A 53 12.34 0.47 7.59
N THR A 54 11.44 0.78 6.66
CA THR A 54 11.54 1.99 5.81
C THR A 54 10.93 3.23 6.46
N LYS A 55 10.21 3.09 7.57
CA LYS A 55 9.60 4.18 8.35
C LYS A 55 10.55 5.35 8.65
N PRO A 56 11.82 5.17 9.06
CA PRO A 56 12.72 6.30 9.30
C PRO A 56 13.05 7.13 8.05
N PHE A 57 12.89 6.57 6.84
CA PHE A 57 13.15 7.26 5.58
C PHE A 57 11.91 7.92 4.98
N ILE A 58 10.74 7.56 5.49
CA ILE A 58 9.45 8.05 5.04
C ILE A 58 9.00 9.16 6.01
N SER A 59 8.36 10.21 5.48
CA SER A 59 7.83 11.27 6.35
C SER A 59 6.79 10.69 7.31
N SER A 60 6.81 11.10 8.58
CA SER A 60 5.78 10.74 9.58
C SER A 60 4.36 11.01 9.04
N LYS A 61 4.18 12.13 8.33
CA LYS A 61 2.91 12.48 7.66
C LYS A 61 2.49 11.48 6.58
N PHE A 62 3.44 10.85 5.89
CA PHE A 62 3.13 9.82 4.90
C PHE A 62 2.85 8.49 5.57
N SER A 63 3.61 8.11 6.60
CA SER A 63 3.33 6.89 7.37
C SER A 63 1.92 6.89 7.99
N GLN A 64 1.42 8.06 8.42
CA GLN A 64 0.04 8.20 8.93
C GLN A 64 -1.04 8.00 7.85
N LYS A 65 -0.68 8.15 6.57
CA LYS A 65 -1.61 7.91 5.45
C LYS A 65 -1.71 6.45 5.09
N ILE A 66 -0.78 5.60 5.55
CA ILE A 66 -0.76 4.17 5.24
C ILE A 66 -1.76 3.44 6.13
N GLN A 67 -2.73 2.77 5.51
CA GLN A 67 -3.72 1.94 6.19
C GLN A 67 -3.61 0.51 5.68
N PHE A 68 -3.71 -0.44 6.60
CA PHE A 68 -3.63 -1.86 6.31
C PHE A 68 -5.02 -2.48 6.42
N VAL A 69 -5.47 -3.12 5.36
CA VAL A 69 -6.78 -3.77 5.28
C VAL A 69 -6.59 -5.25 4.97
N PHE A 70 -7.20 -6.11 5.77
CA PHE A 70 -7.02 -7.56 5.64
C PHE A 70 -8.10 -8.21 4.77
N ASN A 71 -9.30 -7.64 4.74
CA ASN A 71 -10.45 -8.18 4.04
C ASN A 71 -11.02 -7.15 3.07
N LEU A 72 -11.60 -7.62 1.96
CA LEU A 72 -12.32 -6.75 1.03
C LEU A 72 -13.56 -6.10 1.67
N THR A 73 -14.17 -6.75 2.64
CA THR A 73 -15.30 -6.20 3.43
C THR A 73 -14.89 -4.90 4.12
N ASP A 74 -13.73 -4.88 4.77
CA ASP A 74 -13.22 -3.68 5.45
C ASP A 74 -12.82 -2.58 4.44
N LEU A 75 -12.35 -2.98 3.24
CA LEU A 75 -12.06 -2.05 2.15
C LEU A 75 -13.34 -1.36 1.65
N SER A 76 -14.44 -2.13 1.54
CA SER A 76 -15.73 -1.62 1.02
C SER A 76 -16.34 -0.53 1.90
N VAL A 77 -16.02 -0.52 3.20
CA VAL A 77 -16.43 0.53 4.15
C VAL A 77 -15.61 1.82 3.94
N LEU A 78 -14.35 1.68 3.50
CA LEU A 78 -13.43 2.81 3.33
C LEU A 78 -13.48 3.42 1.92
N VAL A 79 -13.83 2.62 0.92
CA VAL A 79 -13.89 3.03 -0.49
C VAL A 79 -15.16 2.49 -1.14
N PRO A 80 -15.95 3.33 -1.82
CA PRO A 80 -17.07 2.85 -2.62
C PRO A 80 -16.56 1.93 -3.73
N MET A 81 -16.98 0.66 -3.67
CA MET A 81 -16.52 -0.41 -4.55
C MET A 81 -16.95 -0.22 -6.01
N GLU A 82 -17.89 0.68 -6.28
CA GLU A 82 -18.39 1.04 -7.62
C GLU A 82 -17.30 1.51 -8.59
N TYR A 83 -16.22 2.09 -8.07
CA TYR A 83 -15.11 2.63 -8.88
C TYR A 83 -13.84 1.80 -8.78
N VAL A 84 -13.86 0.68 -8.05
CA VAL A 84 -12.66 -0.14 -7.80
C VAL A 84 -12.72 -1.40 -8.64
N SER A 85 -12.03 -1.40 -9.78
CA SER A 85 -11.78 -2.62 -10.55
C SER A 85 -10.77 -3.52 -9.81
N ILE A 86 -11.27 -4.36 -8.90
CA ILE A 86 -10.48 -5.36 -8.19
C ILE A 86 -10.24 -6.56 -9.12
N PRO A 87 -8.98 -6.93 -9.41
CA PRO A 87 -8.67 -8.14 -10.16
C PRO A 87 -9.19 -9.38 -9.43
N ASP A 88 -9.67 -10.39 -10.17
CA ASP A 88 -10.27 -11.60 -9.57
C ASP A 88 -9.31 -12.37 -8.67
N CYS A 89 -8.00 -12.24 -8.86
CA CYS A 89 -6.96 -12.86 -8.02
C CYS A 89 -6.89 -12.34 -6.57
N ILE A 90 -7.69 -11.33 -6.21
CA ILE A 90 -7.77 -10.74 -4.87
C ILE A 90 -9.17 -10.95 -4.25
N LYS A 91 -10.13 -11.49 -5.01
CA LYS A 91 -11.53 -11.66 -4.55
C LYS A 91 -11.79 -12.91 -3.72
N GLU A 92 -10.78 -13.77 -3.53
CA GLU A 92 -10.85 -14.97 -2.68
C GLU A 92 -10.55 -14.68 -1.21
#